data_AF-A0A368BU24-F1
#
_entry.id   AF-A0A368BU24-F1
#
_cell.length_a   1.000
_cell.length_b   1.000
_cell.length_c   1.000
_cell.angle_alpha   90.00
_cell.angle_beta   90.00
_cell.angle_gamma   90.00
#
_symmetry.space_group_name_H-M   'P 1'
#
loop_
_entity.id
_entity.type
_entity.pdbx_description
1 polymer ?
#
loop_
_entity_poly.entity_id
_entity_poly.type
_entity_poly.pdbx_seq_one_letter_code
_entity_poly.pdbx_strand_id
1 'polypeptide(L)'
;MPIYEYKCSKCNKVFERIISLSNLDKEVFCDCSPKAEAKKIISAPSFRLNGSGWYETDFKTGNKKNLVQSDNKTTKPKEEKKTENQKLPKKDK
;
A
#
# COMPACT_ATOMS: atom_id res chain seq x y z
N MET A 1 -6.91 -21.19 10.70
CA MET A 1 -8.29 -20.82 10.37
C MET A 1 -8.23 -19.50 9.58
N PRO A 2 -8.70 -19.44 8.33
CA PRO A 2 -8.58 -18.23 7.52
C PRO A 2 -9.33 -17.03 8.15
N ILE A 3 -8.67 -15.87 8.16
CA ILE A 3 -9.28 -14.59 8.51
C ILE A 3 -9.70 -13.92 7.21
N TYR A 4 -10.96 -13.51 7.13
CA TYR A 4 -11.49 -12.79 5.99
C TYR A 4 -12.01 -11.44 6.42
N GLU A 5 -11.84 -10.47 5.53
CA GLU A 5 -12.28 -9.10 5.73
C GLU A 5 -13.58 -8.85 4.97
N TYR A 6 -14.51 -8.18 5.62
CA TYR A 6 -15.85 -7.92 5.12
C TYR A 6 -16.19 -6.44 5.24
N LYS A 7 -16.89 -5.91 4.24
CA LYS A 7 -17.46 -4.56 4.24
C LYS A 7 -18.97 -4.63 4.32
N CYS A 8 -19.54 -4.00 5.34
CA CYS A 8 -20.99 -3.91 5.49
C CYS A 8 -21.60 -2.98 4.44
N SER A 9 -22.66 -3.42 3.76
CA SER A 9 -23.34 -2.61 2.74
C SER A 9 -24.14 -1.42 3.31
N LYS A 10 -24.47 -1.43 4.61
CA LYS A 10 -25.27 -0.37 5.25
C LYS A 10 -24.42 0.69 5.94
N CYS A 11 -23.53 0.28 6.83
CA CYS A 11 -22.72 1.20 7.63
C CYS A 11 -21.32 1.43 7.04
N ASN A 12 -20.96 0.76 5.94
CA ASN A 12 -19.65 0.83 5.29
C ASN A 12 -18.44 0.48 6.18
N LYS A 13 -18.66 -0.02 7.40
CA LYS A 13 -17.60 -0.48 8.27
C LYS A 13 -16.97 -1.74 7.70
N VAL A 14 -15.66 -1.79 7.85
CA VAL A 14 -14.82 -2.93 7.52
C VAL A 14 -14.51 -3.69 8.80
N PHE A 15 -14.62 -5.01 8.76
CA PHE A 15 -14.40 -5.88 9.92
C PHE A 15 -13.88 -7.25 9.49
N GLU A 16 -13.25 -7.94 10.43
CA GLU A 16 -12.67 -9.26 10.21
C GLU A 16 -13.53 -10.35 10.86
N ARG A 17 -13.64 -11.49 10.19
CA ARG A 17 -14.26 -12.71 10.73
C ARG A 17 -13.41 -13.91 10.38
N ILE A 18 -13.33 -14.83 11.33
CA ILE A 18 -12.68 -16.11 11.13
C ILE A 18 -13.74 -17.10 10.64
N ILE A 19 -13.53 -17.71 9.48
CA ILE A 19 -14.50 -18.63 8.86
C ILE A 19 -13.89 -20.02 8.72
N SER A 20 -14.69 -21.04 9.03
CA SER A 20 -14.34 -22.43 8.73
C SER A 20 -14.57 -22.72 7.25
N LEU A 21 -13.71 -23.54 6.64
CA LEU A 21 -13.80 -23.94 5.23
C LEU A 21 -15.18 -24.54 4.87
N SER A 22 -15.85 -25.21 5.80
CA SER A 22 -17.19 -25.78 5.57
C SER A 22 -18.31 -24.72 5.50
N ASN A 23 -18.03 -23.45 5.81
CA ASN A 23 -19.00 -22.37 5.92
C ASN A 23 -18.72 -21.22 4.93
N LEU A 24 -17.99 -21.47 3.84
CA LEU A 24 -17.63 -20.46 2.84
C LEU A 24 -18.85 -19.82 2.15
N ASP A 25 -19.92 -20.59 1.97
CA ASP A 25 -21.13 -20.15 1.26
C ASP A 25 -22.15 -19.45 2.17
N LYS A 26 -21.85 -19.30 3.46
CA LYS A 26 -22.78 -18.65 4.39
C LYS A 26 -22.67 -17.12 4.28
N GLU A 27 -23.84 -16.48 4.19
CA GLU A 27 -23.95 -15.03 4.27
C GLU A 27 -23.42 -14.52 5.62
N VAL A 28 -22.63 -13.45 5.58
CA VAL A 28 -22.05 -12.82 6.77
C VAL A 28 -22.79 -11.52 7.04
N PHE A 29 -23.26 -11.36 8.28
CA PHE A 29 -23.98 -10.17 8.73
C PHE A 29 -23.10 -9.30 9.62
N CYS A 30 -23.32 -7.99 9.53
CA CYS A 30 -22.65 -7.00 10.38
C CYS A 30 -23.46 -6.74 11.66
N ASP A 31 -22.78 -6.52 12.78
CA ASP A 31 -23.40 -6.31 14.10
C ASP A 31 -24.24 -5.01 14.18
N CYS A 32 -24.17 -4.15 13.16
CA CYS A 32 -25.00 -2.94 13.09
C CYS A 32 -26.49 -3.23 12.86
N SER A 33 -26.84 -4.36 12.23
CA SER A 33 -28.23 -4.76 12.00
C SER A 33 -28.29 -6.22 11.53
N PRO A 34 -29.26 -7.02 12.00
CA PRO A 34 -29.41 -8.42 11.59
C PRO A 34 -29.74 -8.62 10.11
N LYS A 35 -30.10 -7.54 9.39
CA LYS A 35 -30.36 -7.56 7.93
C LYS A 35 -29.24 -6.88 7.14
N ALA A 36 -28.08 -6.62 7.74
CA ALA A 36 -26.98 -5.93 7.09
C ALA A 36 -25.94 -6.94 6.58
N GLU A 37 -26.17 -7.43 5.36
CA GLU A 37 -25.24 -8.31 4.68
C GLU A 37 -23.91 -7.59 4.39
N ALA A 38 -22.81 -8.31 4.62
CA ALA A 38 -21.46 -7.83 4.40
C ALA A 38 -20.80 -8.60 3.25
N LYS A 39 -20.12 -7.86 2.37
CA LYS A 39 -19.41 -8.44 1.23
C LYS A 39 -17.96 -8.65 1.59
N LYS A 40 -17.42 -9.81 1.23
CA LYS A 40 -15.99 -10.08 1.36
C LYS A 40 -15.20 -9.11 0.49
N ILE A 41 -14.17 -8.50 1.07
CA ILE A 41 -13.25 -7.62 0.35
C ILE A 41 -11.84 -8.19 0.38
N ILE A 42 -11.01 -7.74 -0.56
CA ILE A 42 -9.58 -8.03 -0.60
C ILE A 42 -8.87 -6.77 -0.13
N SER A 43 -8.13 -6.85 0.98
CA SER A 43 -7.26 -5.75 1.41
C SER A 43 -6.13 -5.56 0.42
N ALA A 44 -5.67 -4.31 0.27
CA ALA A 44 -4.43 -4.01 -0.42
C ALA A 44 -3.27 -4.27 0.54
N PRO A 45 -2.48 -5.36 0.38
CA PRO A 45 -1.35 -5.60 1.26
C PRO A 45 -0.25 -4.57 0.96
N SER A 46 0.23 -3.89 1.99
CA SER A 46 1.41 -3.02 1.89
C SER A 46 2.54 -3.64 2.71
N PHE A 47 3.24 -4.59 2.12
CA PHE A 47 4.50 -5.08 2.66
C PHE A 47 5.57 -4.94 1.59
N ARG A 48 6.77 -4.54 2.02
CA ARG A 48 7.97 -4.53 1.17
C ARG A 48 8.96 -5.49 1.78
N LEU A 49 9.49 -6.37 0.97
CA LEU A 49 10.50 -7.34 1.40
C LEU A 49 11.86 -6.68 1.23
N ASN A 50 12.63 -6.62 2.30
CA ASN A 50 14.02 -6.17 2.26
C ASN A 50 14.91 -7.30 1.74
N GLY A 51 15.67 -7.09 0.67
CA GLY A 51 16.67 -8.05 0.19
C GLY A 51 16.96 -8.00 -1.30
N SER A 52 18.09 -8.56 -1.72
CA SER A 52 18.59 -8.56 -3.11
C SER A 52 17.76 -9.44 -4.09
N GLY A 53 16.50 -9.72 -3.76
CA GLY A 53 15.61 -10.55 -4.56
C GLY A 53 15.06 -9.83 -5.79
N TRP A 54 14.34 -10.60 -6.60
CA TRP A 54 13.74 -10.15 -7.85
C TRP A 54 12.80 -8.94 -7.68
N TYR A 55 12.06 -8.86 -6.57
CA TYR A 55 11.11 -7.76 -6.29
C TYR A 55 11.77 -6.39 -6.06
N GLU A 56 12.97 -6.32 -5.47
CA GLU A 56 13.67 -5.04 -5.29
C GLU A 56 14.46 -4.61 -6.54
N THR A 57 15.01 -5.60 -7.25
CA THR A 57 16.04 -5.36 -8.28
C THR A 57 15.50 -5.34 -9.70
N ASP A 58 14.38 -6.02 -10.00
CA ASP A 58 13.92 -6.21 -11.38
C ASP A 58 12.68 -5.37 -11.73
N PHE A 59 11.85 -5.00 -10.73
CA PHE A 59 10.79 -4.00 -10.90
C PHE A 59 11.41 -2.59 -10.98
N LYS A 60 11.94 -2.23 -12.16
CA LYS A 60 12.45 -0.89 -12.47
C LYS A 60 11.51 -0.17 -13.44
N THR A 61 10.97 0.97 -13.04
CA THR A 61 10.41 1.95 -13.98
C THR A 61 11.51 2.98 -14.26
N GLY A 62 12.31 2.75 -15.30
CA GLY A 62 13.45 3.59 -15.68
C GLY A 62 14.71 3.37 -14.83
N ASN A 63 15.54 4.40 -14.64
CA ASN A 63 16.86 4.31 -13.97
C ASN A 63 16.81 4.32 -12.44
N LYS A 64 15.63 4.24 -11.81
CA LYS A 64 15.48 4.30 -10.36
C LYS A 64 15.31 2.89 -9.79
N LYS A 65 16.27 2.45 -8.98
CA LYS A 65 16.18 1.20 -8.20
C LYS A 65 15.24 1.45 -7.01
N ASN A 66 14.30 0.55 -6.75
CA ASN A 66 13.40 0.58 -5.59
C ASN A 66 14.12 0.05 -4.33
N LEU A 67 15.29 0.62 -4.01
CA LEU A 67 16.08 0.23 -2.84
C LEU A 67 15.59 1.00 -1.60
N VAL A 68 15.49 0.29 -0.48
CA VAL A 68 15.26 0.88 0.85
C VAL A 68 16.46 1.78 1.19
N GLN A 69 16.22 3.09 1.36
CA GLN A 69 17.21 3.96 2.01
C GLN A 69 17.22 3.58 3.49
N SER A 70 18.24 2.83 3.89
CA SER A 70 18.60 2.66 5.29
C SER A 70 19.19 3.98 5.79
N ASP A 71 18.32 4.83 6.35
CA ASP A 71 18.75 6.05 7.03
C ASP A 71 19.47 5.70 8.34
N ASN A 72 20.75 5.37 8.22
CA ASN A 72 21.74 5.55 9.28
C ASN A 72 22.73 6.60 8.81
N LYS A 73 22.25 7.85 8.71
CA LYS A 73 23.13 9.02 8.59
C LYS A 73 22.82 9.98 9.73
N THR A 74 23.54 9.75 10.83
CA THR A 74 23.84 10.74 11.85
C THR A 74 24.09 12.10 11.22
N THR A 75 23.27 13.04 11.64
CA THR A 75 23.35 14.48 11.40
C THR A 75 24.74 15.03 11.73
N LYS A 76 25.42 15.57 10.72
CA LYS A 76 26.36 16.70 10.88
C LYS A 76 26.21 17.63 9.66
N PRO A 77 25.96 18.93 9.87
CA PRO A 77 25.67 19.89 8.81
C PRO A 77 26.95 20.33 8.11
N LYS A 78 26.89 20.58 6.80
CA LYS A 78 27.80 21.53 6.16
C LYS A 78 27.11 22.30 5.04
N GLU A 79 27.34 23.60 5.12
CA GLU A 79 26.72 24.71 4.42
C GLU A 79 26.84 24.67 2.89
N GLU A 80 25.80 25.26 2.29
CA GLU A 80 25.79 26.21 1.19
C GLU A 80 26.76 26.03 0.01
N LYS A 81 26.17 25.88 -1.18
CA LYS A 81 26.44 26.81 -2.28
C LYS A 81 25.21 26.95 -3.20
N LYS A 82 24.66 28.17 -3.19
CA LYS A 82 23.74 28.72 -4.20
C LYS A 82 24.32 28.53 -5.60
N THR A 83 23.49 28.19 -6.58
CA THR A 83 23.28 29.10 -7.72
C THR A 83 21.95 28.80 -8.41
N GLU A 84 21.05 29.73 -8.17
CA GLU A 84 19.92 30.13 -9.01
C GLU A 84 20.36 30.36 -10.46
N ASN A 85 19.61 29.83 -11.44
CA ASN A 85 19.20 30.65 -12.57
C ASN A 85 18.06 30.04 -13.39
N GLN A 86 17.00 30.84 -13.47
CA GLN A 86 15.83 30.71 -14.33
C GLN A 86 16.22 31.04 -15.79
N LYS A 87 15.62 30.34 -16.76
CA LYS A 87 14.97 30.91 -17.98
C LYS A 87 14.57 29.81 -18.98
N LEU A 88 13.26 29.63 -19.18
CA LEU A 88 12.63 29.26 -20.46
C LEU A 88 12.54 30.54 -21.34
N PRO A 89 12.19 30.56 -22.65
CA PRO A 89 11.87 29.48 -23.62
C PRO A 89 12.46 29.72 -25.05
N LYS A 90 11.94 28.98 -26.07
CA LYS A 90 11.98 29.20 -27.56
C LYS A 90 13.20 28.60 -28.30
N LYS A 91 13.13 28.10 -29.54
CA LYS A 91 12.07 27.79 -30.54
C LYS A 91 12.82 27.21 -31.77
N ASP A 92 12.20 26.26 -32.46
CA ASP A 92 12.37 25.81 -33.86
C ASP A 92 13.68 26.10 -34.62
N LYS A 93 14.36 25.05 -35.09
CA LYS A 93 14.66 24.82 -36.51
C LYS A 93 15.02 23.37 -36.79
#